data_AF-A0A517NLF4-F1
#
_entry.id   AF-A0A517NLF4-F1
#
_cell.length_a   1.000
_cell.length_b   1.000
_cell.length_c   1.000
_cell.angle_alpha   90.00
_cell.angle_beta   90.00
_cell.angle_gamma   90.00
#
_symmetry.space_group_name_H-M   'P 1'
#
loop_
_entity.id
_entity.type
_entity.pdbx_description
1 polymer ?
#
loop_
_entity_poly.entity_id
_entity_poly.type
_entity_poly.pdbx_seq_one_letter_code
_entity_poly.pdbx_strand_id
1 'polypeptide(L)'
;MVEPGTYLEFSYPINRHVRLFEVVPRRLRKIEVKRVRDLVREPLTINEFARRPYVMRSRWLIAGIDLDVGQWRQFYLGSSDEFRAPGNLRIALYRPGDTCPTEILGREFLPTVFDRRVMLRLIRRWNDRDLGQMDLRIVCDNFRIVK
;
A
#
# COMPACT_ATOMS: atom_id res chain seq x y z
N MET A 1 -9.67 -9.89 12.90
CA MET A 1 -9.34 -8.98 11.77
C MET A 1 -9.32 -7.57 12.36
N VAL A 2 -8.51 -6.64 11.86
CA VAL A 2 -8.56 -5.25 12.37
C VAL A 2 -9.84 -4.58 11.86
N GLU A 3 -10.61 -3.97 12.74
CA GLU A 3 -11.93 -3.40 12.44
C GLU A 3 -12.03 -1.93 12.90
N PRO A 4 -12.85 -1.09 12.25
CA PRO A 4 -13.17 0.24 12.78
C PRO A 4 -13.73 0.19 14.21
N GLY A 5 -13.40 1.19 15.03
CA GLY A 5 -13.76 1.27 16.45
C GLY A 5 -12.81 0.54 17.39
N THR A 6 -11.86 -0.23 16.85
CA THR A 6 -10.84 -0.91 17.66
C THR A 6 -9.71 0.03 18.07
N TYR A 7 -9.13 -0.25 19.24
CA TYR A 7 -7.89 0.36 19.69
C TYR A 7 -6.73 -0.58 19.34
N LEU A 8 -5.73 -0.04 18.67
CA LEU A 8 -4.51 -0.77 18.35
C LEU A 8 -3.31 -0.11 19.00
N GLU A 9 -2.44 -0.95 19.51
CA GLU A 9 -1.09 -0.58 19.91
C GLU A 9 -0.10 -1.36 19.04
N PHE A 10 0.83 -0.66 18.38
CA PHE A 10 1.83 -1.29 17.52
C PHE A 10 3.09 -0.43 17.36
N SER A 11 4.22 -1.09 17.12
CA SER A 11 5.52 -0.47 16.90
C SER A 11 5.67 -0.10 15.43
N TYR A 12 5.85 1.19 15.14
CA TYR A 12 5.85 1.69 13.76
C TYR A 12 7.11 2.49 13.43
N PRO A 13 7.73 2.31 12.23
CA PRO A 13 8.94 3.03 11.85
C PRO A 13 8.68 4.54 11.79
N ILE A 14 9.64 5.32 12.28
CA ILE A 14 9.56 6.80 12.19
C ILE A 14 9.65 7.29 10.74
N ASN A 15 10.24 6.51 9.84
CA ASN A 15 10.33 6.79 8.41
C ASN A 15 9.95 5.54 7.60
N ARG A 16 9.01 5.70 6.66
CA ARG A 16 8.49 4.60 5.84
C ARG A 16 9.19 4.46 4.49
N HIS A 17 10.26 5.20 4.23
CA HIS A 17 10.94 5.11 2.95
C HIS A 17 11.52 3.70 2.75
N VAL A 18 11.26 3.05 1.62
CA VAL A 18 11.66 1.67 1.31
C VAL A 18 13.15 1.37 1.54
N ARG A 19 14.02 2.38 1.37
CA ARG A 19 15.46 2.28 1.66
C ARG A 19 15.80 2.19 3.16
N LEU A 20 15.02 2.87 3.99
CA LEU A 20 15.34 3.12 5.40
C LEU A 20 14.47 2.33 6.37
N PHE A 21 13.35 1.81 5.89
CA PHE A 21 12.31 1.13 6.68
C PHE A 21 12.85 0.10 7.68
N GLU A 22 13.88 -0.67 7.31
CA GLU A 22 14.45 -1.74 8.14
C GLU A 22 15.41 -1.26 9.24
N VAL A 23 16.01 -0.07 9.06
CA VAL A 23 17.12 0.41 9.92
C VAL A 23 16.72 1.60 10.78
N VAL A 24 15.53 2.15 10.59
CA VAL A 24 15.07 3.31 11.33
C VAL A 24 14.48 2.91 12.68
N PRO A 25 14.60 3.77 13.70
CA PRO A 25 13.91 3.57 14.96
C PRO A 25 12.41 3.36 14.76
N ARG A 26 11.84 2.54 15.63
CA ARG A 26 10.40 2.31 15.71
C ARG A 26 9.86 3.01 16.95
N ARG A 27 8.64 3.53 16.83
CA ARG A 27 7.93 4.19 17.91
C ARG A 27 6.60 3.48 18.11
N LEU A 28 6.28 3.20 19.37
CA LEU A 28 4.96 2.72 19.77
C LEU A 28 3.89 3.73 19.35
N ARG A 29 2.81 3.23 18.76
CA ARG A 29 1.65 4.00 18.32
C ARG A 29 0.40 3.44 18.96
N LYS A 30 -0.42 4.32 19.49
CA LYS A 30 -1.74 4.01 20.06
C LYS A 30 -2.80 4.66 19.17
N ILE A 31 -3.48 3.86 18.38
CA ILE A 31 -4.40 4.34 17.35
C ILE A 31 -5.81 3.87 17.65
N GLU A 32 -6.75 4.81 17.73
CA GLU A 32 -8.17 4.49 17.59
C GLU A 32 -8.49 4.37 16.09
N VAL A 33 -8.75 3.14 15.63
CA VAL A 33 -8.98 2.85 14.22
C VAL A 33 -10.34 3.36 13.80
N LYS A 34 -10.38 4.23 12.79
CA LYS A 34 -11.64 4.78 12.24
C LYS A 34 -11.97 4.18 10.87
N ARG A 35 -10.96 3.76 10.12
CA ARG A 35 -11.12 3.15 8.79
C ARG A 35 -10.06 2.10 8.54
N VAL A 36 -10.44 1.03 7.87
CA VAL A 36 -9.56 -0.03 7.37
C VAL A 36 -9.80 -0.17 5.87
N ARG A 37 -8.72 -0.21 5.08
CA ARG A 37 -8.77 -0.46 3.63
C ARG A 37 -7.93 -1.70 3.31
N ASP A 38 -8.54 -2.64 2.59
CA ASP A 38 -7.85 -3.81 2.02
C ASP A 38 -7.33 -3.45 0.63
N LEU A 39 -6.03 -3.23 0.46
CA LEU A 39 -5.44 -2.84 -0.83
C LEU A 39 -5.36 -3.98 -1.85
N VAL A 40 -5.83 -5.18 -1.53
CA VAL A 40 -6.10 -6.22 -2.53
C VAL A 40 -7.47 -5.98 -3.19
N ARG A 41 -8.49 -5.64 -2.39
CA ARG A 41 -9.86 -5.41 -2.85
C ARG A 41 -10.07 -3.99 -3.39
N GLU A 42 -9.43 -3.03 -2.75
CA GLU A 42 -9.49 -1.60 -3.07
C GLU A 42 -8.07 -1.10 -3.39
N PRO A 43 -7.49 -1.52 -4.52
CA PRO A 43 -6.12 -1.19 -4.87
C PRO A 43 -5.91 0.32 -5.02
N LEU A 44 -4.65 0.75 -4.91
CA LEU A 44 -4.32 2.16 -5.06
C LEU A 44 -4.52 2.60 -6.50
N THR A 45 -5.03 3.82 -6.66
CA THR A 45 -4.90 4.56 -7.91
C THR A 45 -3.43 4.87 -8.20
N ILE A 46 -3.12 5.14 -9.47
CA ILE A 46 -1.81 5.67 -9.87
C ILE A 46 -1.47 6.96 -9.13
N ASN A 47 -2.43 7.87 -8.98
CA ASN A 47 -2.22 9.15 -8.32
C ASN A 47 -1.88 8.98 -6.83
N GLU A 48 -2.54 8.07 -6.11
CA GLU A 48 -2.21 7.76 -4.72
C GLU A 48 -0.80 7.17 -4.58
N PHE A 49 -0.40 6.31 -5.50
CA PHE A 49 0.96 5.76 -5.51
C PHE A 49 2.00 6.83 -5.81
N ALA A 50 1.80 7.60 -6.89
CA ALA A 50 2.74 8.57 -7.42
C ALA A 50 3.02 9.74 -6.46
N ARG A 51 2.08 10.10 -5.57
CA ARG A 51 2.30 11.11 -4.52
C ARG A 51 3.44 10.74 -3.58
N ARG A 52 3.62 9.45 -3.26
CA ARG A 52 4.66 8.96 -2.33
C ARG A 52 5.17 7.58 -2.75
N PRO A 53 5.87 7.43 -3.89
CA PRO A 53 6.14 6.13 -4.50
C PRO A 53 7.08 5.25 -3.67
N TYR A 54 7.94 5.87 -2.86
CA TYR A 54 8.94 5.18 -2.05
C TYR A 54 8.46 4.81 -0.64
N VAL A 55 7.18 4.96 -0.33
CA VAL A 55 6.64 4.48 0.96
C VAL A 55 6.53 2.95 0.93
N MET A 56 6.96 2.32 2.02
CA MET A 56 6.71 0.91 2.33
C MET A 56 5.20 0.73 2.52
N ARG A 57 4.60 -0.03 1.60
CA ARG A 57 3.15 -0.28 1.55
C ARG A 57 2.90 -1.75 1.79
N SER A 58 1.77 -2.05 2.38
CA SER A 58 1.30 -3.41 2.65
C SER A 58 -0.21 -3.46 2.47
N ARG A 59 -0.78 -4.67 2.37
CA ARG A 59 -2.21 -4.92 2.18
C ARG A 59 -3.13 -4.03 3.01
N TRP A 60 -2.94 -4.01 4.33
CA TRP A 60 -3.86 -3.33 5.23
C TRP A 60 -3.41 -1.90 5.47
N LEU A 61 -4.22 -0.94 5.02
CA LEU A 61 -4.05 0.48 5.32
C LEU A 61 -5.12 0.89 6.32
N ILE A 62 -4.70 1.24 7.53
CA ILE A 62 -5.59 1.81 8.54
C ILE A 62 -5.50 3.32 8.55
N ALA A 63 -6.60 3.97 8.92
CA ALA A 63 -6.64 5.39 9.23
C ALA A 63 -7.41 5.59 10.54
N GLY A 64 -6.93 6.49 11.38
CA GLY A 64 -7.47 6.68 12.72
C GLY A 64 -6.84 7.85 13.45
N ILE A 65 -7.24 8.04 14.71
CA ILE A 65 -6.69 9.08 15.59
C ILE A 65 -5.49 8.50 16.33
N ASP A 66 -4.32 9.11 16.17
CA ASP A 66 -3.14 8.82 16.99
C ASP A 66 -3.33 9.47 18.36
N LEU A 67 -3.54 8.65 19.39
CA LEU A 67 -3.93 9.08 20.73
C LEU A 67 -2.82 9.86 21.45
N ASP A 68 -1.56 9.69 21.05
CA ASP A 68 -0.45 10.44 21.64
C ASP A 68 -0.49 11.92 21.21
N VAL A 69 -1.01 12.22 20.02
CA VAL A 69 -0.95 13.56 19.41
C VAL A 69 -2.32 14.13 19.05
N GLY A 70 -3.40 13.36 19.21
CA GLY A 70 -4.77 13.75 18.88
C GLY A 70 -5.01 14.03 17.39
N GLN A 71 -4.21 13.44 16.49
CA GLN A 71 -4.27 13.74 15.04
C GLN A 71 -4.68 12.55 14.21
N TRP A 72 -5.40 12.82 13.12
CA TRP A 72 -5.69 11.83 12.09
C TRP A 72 -4.42 11.38 11.37
N ARG A 73 -4.18 10.07 11.32
CA ARG A 73 -3.00 9.47 10.67
C ARG A 73 -3.36 8.20 9.90
N GLN A 74 -2.47 7.82 9.00
CA GLN A 74 -2.60 6.60 8.18
C GLN A 74 -1.36 5.72 8.33
N PHE A 75 -1.59 4.42 8.49
CA PHE A 75 -0.56 3.42 8.71
C PHE A 75 -0.79 2.20 7.82
N TYR A 76 0.24 1.80 7.07
CA TYR A 76 0.29 0.50 6.42
C TYR A 76 0.69 -0.53 7.48
N LEU A 77 -0.24 -1.35 7.97
CA LEU A 77 -0.01 -2.24 9.12
C LEU A 77 1.15 -3.20 8.91
N GLY A 78 1.40 -3.68 7.70
CA GLY A 78 2.53 -4.55 7.40
C GLY A 78 3.90 -3.91 7.57
N SER A 79 3.95 -2.60 7.80
CA SER A 79 5.16 -1.88 8.21
C SER A 79 5.35 -1.81 9.74
N SER A 80 4.44 -2.37 10.53
CA SER A 80 4.64 -2.56 11.97
C SER A 80 5.35 -3.89 12.26
N ASP A 81 5.73 -4.09 13.51
CA ASP A 81 6.43 -5.31 13.93
C ASP A 81 5.45 -6.45 14.13
N GLU A 82 4.30 -6.12 14.71
CA GLU A 82 3.25 -7.02 15.12
C GLU A 82 2.49 -7.59 13.93
N PHE A 83 2.40 -6.83 12.82
CA PHE A 83 1.67 -7.22 11.61
C PHE A 83 2.56 -7.34 10.38
N ARG A 84 3.88 -7.47 10.58
CA ARG A 84 4.89 -7.40 9.52
C ARG A 84 4.52 -8.27 8.33
N ALA A 85 4.52 -7.67 7.14
CA ALA A 85 4.17 -8.36 5.90
C ALA A 85 5.06 -7.88 4.73
N PRO A 86 5.22 -8.69 3.67
CA PRO A 86 5.94 -8.27 2.48
C PRO A 86 5.35 -6.99 1.89
N GLY A 87 6.23 -6.10 1.44
CA GLY A 87 5.86 -4.81 0.82
C GLY A 87 5.77 -4.86 -0.70
N ASN A 88 5.47 -6.04 -1.24
CA ASN A 88 5.53 -6.30 -2.68
C ASN A 88 4.29 -5.71 -3.36
N LEU A 89 4.49 -5.13 -4.54
CA LEU A 89 3.44 -4.49 -5.31
C LEU A 89 3.39 -5.04 -6.73
N ARG A 90 2.21 -4.97 -7.34
CA ARG A 90 1.99 -5.22 -8.76
C ARG A 90 1.23 -4.07 -9.40
N ILE A 91 1.36 -3.97 -10.71
CA ILE A 91 0.56 -3.09 -11.55
C ILE A 91 -0.47 -3.96 -12.27
N ALA A 92 -1.71 -3.51 -12.33
CA ALA A 92 -2.78 -4.30 -12.92
C ALA A 92 -3.83 -3.43 -13.59
N LEU A 93 -4.53 -4.00 -14.56
CA LEU A 93 -5.70 -3.41 -15.22
C LEU A 93 -6.98 -3.94 -14.56
N TYR A 94 -7.93 -3.04 -14.36
CA TYR A 94 -9.26 -3.34 -13.82
C TYR A 94 -10.32 -2.78 -14.76
N ARG A 95 -11.43 -3.50 -14.95
CA ARG A 95 -12.62 -2.88 -15.55
C ARG A 95 -13.39 -2.07 -14.50
N PRO A 96 -14.26 -1.14 -14.92
CA PRO A 96 -15.06 -0.36 -13.98
C PRO A 96 -15.93 -1.27 -13.10
N GLY A 97 -15.78 -1.14 -11.78
CA GLY A 97 -16.52 -1.93 -10.80
C GLY A 97 -15.90 -3.28 -10.41
N ASP A 98 -14.85 -3.74 -11.11
CA ASP A 98 -14.21 -5.00 -10.79
C ASP A 98 -13.41 -4.93 -9.48
N THR A 99 -13.46 -6.01 -8.70
CA THR A 99 -12.66 -6.18 -7.46
C THR A 99 -11.42 -7.05 -7.66
N CYS A 100 -11.31 -7.69 -8.83
CA CYS A 100 -10.18 -8.51 -9.24
C CYS A 100 -9.55 -7.92 -10.51
N PRO A 101 -8.22 -8.04 -10.68
CA PRO A 101 -7.56 -7.53 -11.88
C PRO A 101 -7.96 -8.36 -13.10
N THR A 102 -8.21 -7.68 -14.20
CA THR A 102 -8.38 -8.30 -15.52
C THR A 102 -7.05 -8.79 -16.06
N GLU A 103 -5.98 -8.01 -15.83
CA GLU A 103 -4.62 -8.34 -16.28
C GLU A 103 -3.58 -7.82 -15.28
N ILE A 104 -2.55 -8.61 -15.02
CA ILE A 104 -1.36 -8.19 -14.26
C ILE A 104 -0.28 -7.76 -15.25
N LEU A 105 0.23 -6.54 -15.08
CA LEU A 105 1.23 -5.96 -15.96
C LEU A 105 2.64 -6.12 -15.39
N GLY A 106 3.47 -6.87 -16.12
CA GLY A 106 4.86 -7.10 -15.77
C GLY A 106 5.04 -8.05 -14.58
N ARG A 107 6.20 -7.94 -13.92
CA ARG A 107 6.57 -8.78 -12.77
C ARG A 107 6.09 -8.18 -11.44
N GLU A 108 6.26 -8.96 -10.38
CA GLU A 108 6.23 -8.45 -9.00
C GLU A 108 7.33 -7.40 -8.75
N PHE A 109 7.00 -6.36 -7.98
CA PHE A 109 7.93 -5.28 -7.61
C PHE A 109 8.17 -5.27 -6.10
N LEU A 110 9.41 -5.59 -5.72
CA LEU A 110 9.89 -5.62 -4.36
C LEU A 110 9.94 -4.21 -3.75
N PRO A 111 9.95 -4.07 -2.41
CA PRO A 111 10.07 -2.79 -1.72
C PRO A 111 11.50 -2.24 -1.78
N THR A 112 12.02 -2.01 -2.98
CA THR A 112 13.34 -1.41 -3.20
C THR A 112 13.21 -0.11 -3.99
N VAL A 113 14.17 0.81 -3.81
CA VAL A 113 14.19 2.06 -4.57
C VAL A 113 14.24 1.79 -6.07
N PHE A 114 15.03 0.79 -6.49
CA PHE A 114 15.14 0.39 -7.88
C PHE A 114 13.79 -0.04 -8.45
N ASP A 115 13.10 -0.98 -7.79
CA ASP A 115 11.80 -1.46 -8.26
C ASP A 115 10.74 -0.36 -8.26
N ARG A 116 10.72 0.54 -7.26
CA ARG A 116 9.82 1.71 -7.27
C ARG A 116 10.09 2.64 -8.45
N ARG A 117 11.35 2.83 -8.87
CA ARG A 117 11.68 3.60 -10.07
C ARG A 117 11.24 2.89 -11.35
N VAL A 118 11.42 1.58 -11.44
CA VAL A 118 10.95 0.78 -12.58
C VAL A 118 9.43 0.84 -12.69
N MET A 119 8.71 0.66 -11.57
CA MET A 119 7.25 0.81 -11.51
C MET A 119 6.80 2.17 -12.05
N LEU A 120 7.40 3.27 -11.58
CA LEU A 120 7.04 4.62 -12.05
C LEU A 120 7.23 4.79 -13.56
N ARG A 121 8.29 4.23 -14.14
CA ARG A 121 8.51 4.27 -15.59
C ARG A 121 7.45 3.45 -16.33
N LEU A 122 7.12 2.27 -15.83
CA LEU A 122 6.10 1.42 -16.43
C LEU A 122 4.72 2.08 -16.36
N ILE A 123 4.37 2.64 -15.20
CA ILE A 123 3.14 3.42 -15.01
C ILE A 123 3.04 4.55 -16.03
N ARG A 124 4.10 5.37 -16.18
CA ARG A 124 4.11 6.48 -17.16
C ARG A 124 3.85 5.96 -18.58
N ARG A 125 4.58 4.91 -18.99
CA ARG A 125 4.42 4.29 -20.31
C ARG A 125 2.99 3.81 -20.58
N TRP A 126 2.30 3.30 -19.57
CA TRP A 126 0.92 2.81 -19.70
C TRP A 126 -0.12 3.92 -19.58
N ASN A 127 0.17 4.96 -18.80
CA ASN A 127 -0.72 6.12 -18.64
C ASN A 127 -0.85 6.94 -19.93
N ASP A 128 0.13 6.84 -20.84
CA ASP A 128 0.11 7.49 -22.15
C ASP A 128 -0.65 6.68 -23.23
N ARG A 129 -1.21 5.52 -22.87
CA ARG A 129 -1.97 4.65 -23.79
C ARG A 129 -3.46 4.82 -23.61
N ASP A 130 -4.21 4.60 -24.69
CA ASP A 130 -5.65 4.37 -24.59
C ASP A 130 -5.91 2.98 -24.00
N LEU A 131 -6.48 2.96 -22.80
CA LEU A 131 -6.88 1.74 -22.08
C LEU A 131 -8.37 1.41 -22.26
N GLY A 132 -9.07 2.16 -23.11
CA GLY A 132 -10.52 2.11 -23.24
C GLY A 132 -11.20 2.41 -21.91
N GLN A 133 -12.00 1.47 -21.41
CA GLN A 133 -12.68 1.59 -20.12
C GLN A 133 -11.86 1.05 -18.93
N MET A 134 -10.64 0.56 -19.17
CA MET A 134 -9.84 -0.04 -18.10
C MET A 134 -9.06 1.00 -17.30
N ASP A 135 -8.92 0.73 -16.00
CA ASP A 135 -8.14 1.53 -15.08
C ASP A 135 -6.84 0.83 -14.69
N LEU A 136 -5.75 1.59 -14.71
CA LEU A 136 -4.47 1.16 -14.17
C LEU A 136 -4.45 1.32 -12.64
N ARG A 137 -4.16 0.26 -11.90
CA ARG A 137 -4.14 0.23 -10.43
C ARG A 137 -2.85 -0.40 -9.89
N ILE A 138 -2.50 -0.04 -8.65
CA ILE A 138 -1.38 -0.63 -7.90
C ILE A 138 -1.94 -1.49 -6.78
N VAL A 139 -1.67 -2.78 -6.84
CA VAL A 139 -2.19 -3.76 -5.90
C VAL A 139 -1.07 -4.34 -5.05
N CYS A 140 -1.36 -4.66 -3.79
CA CYS A 140 -0.40 -5.35 -2.93
C CYS A 140 -0.33 -6.82 -3.33
N ASP A 141 0.87 -7.31 -3.62
CA ASP A 141 1.06 -8.73 -3.91
C ASP A 141 1.33 -9.48 -2.61
N ASN A 142 0.36 -10.30 -2.23
CA ASN A 142 0.42 -11.16 -1.05
C ASN A 142 0.03 -12.59 -1.44
N PHE A 143 0.44 -13.01 -2.64
CA PHE A 143 0.30 -14.39 -3.15
C PHE A 143 -1.15 -14.89 -3.25
N ARG A 144 -2.16 -13.99 -3.23
CA ARG A 144 -3.59 -14.33 -3.30
C ARG A 144 -4.30 -13.85 -4.56
N ILE A 145 -3.62 -13.08 -5.41
CA ILE A 145 -4.22 -12.43 -6.58
C ILE A 145 -4.13 -13.31 -7.84
N VAL A 146 -3.33 -14.38 -7.79
CA VAL A 146 -3.28 -15.37 -8.86
C VAL A 146 -4.11 -16.58 -8.43
N LYS A 147 -5.30 -16.69 -9.02
CA LYS A 147 -6.01 -17.96 -9.22
C LYS A 147 -6.33 -18.07 -10.69
#